data_AF-A0A9W9MGI7-F1
#
_entry.id   AF-A0A9W9MGI7-F1
#
_cell.length_a   1.000
_cell.length_b   1.000
_cell.length_c   1.000
_cell.angle_alpha   90.00
_cell.angle_beta   90.00
_cell.angle_gamma   90.00
#
_symmetry.space_group_name_H-M   'P 1'
#
loop_
_entity.id
_entity.type
_entity.pdbx_description
1 polymer ?
#
loop_
_entity_poly.entity_id
_entity_poly.type
_entity_poly.pdbx_seq_one_letter_code
_entity_poly.pdbx_strand_id
1 'polypeptide(L)' 'MAGLLGYKGFFAEQADRTRILEQFRGGMGKVLVATNALGIGIDIPDIRCMIHLRWPRTILDYSQESRRAGRDG' A
#
# COMPACT_ATOMS: atom_id res chain seq x y z
N MET A 1 -2.29 13.97 -2.61
CA MET A 1 -3.32 12.98 -3.00
C MET A 1 -3.96 12.29 -1.81
N ALA A 2 -3.23 11.64 -0.90
CA ALA A 2 -3.86 10.97 0.25
C ALA A 2 -4.71 11.91 1.15
N GLY A 3 -4.22 13.12 1.42
CA GLY A 3 -4.98 14.13 2.18
C GLY A 3 -6.28 14.61 1.50
N LEU A 4 -6.37 14.54 0.16
CA LEU A 4 -7.61 14.85 -0.58
C LEU A 4 -8.67 13.75 -0.42
N LEU A 5 -8.25 12.53 -0.11
CA LEU A 5 -9.14 11.39 0.14
C LEU A 5 -9.46 11.22 1.63
N GLY A 6 -9.02 12.14 2.50
CA GLY A 6 -9.19 12.04 3.95
C GLY A 6 -8.35 10.94 4.61
N TYR A 7 -7.37 10.38 3.90
CA TYR A 7 -6.49 9.32 4.40
C TYR A 7 -5.07 9.83 4.67
N LYS A 8 -4.40 9.24 5.66
CA LYS A 8 -2.98 9.45 5.85
C LYS A 8 -2.21 8.83 4.68
N GLY A 9 -1.43 9.66 4.00
CA GLY A 9 -0.53 9.21 2.94
C GLY A 9 0.68 8.51 3.51
N PHE A 10 1.17 7.51 2.78
CA PHE A 10 2.34 6.74 3.10
C PHE A 10 3.39 6.88 2.00
N PHE A 11 4.56 7.42 2.32
CA PHE A 11 5.62 7.69 1.34
C PHE A 11 7.00 7.36 1.92
N ALA A 12 7.97 7.10 1.03
CA ALA A 12 9.26 6.52 1.38
C ALA A 12 10.08 7.34 2.39
N GLU A 13 9.94 8.67 2.40
CA GLU A 13 10.68 9.61 3.27
C GLU A 13 10.00 9.84 4.64
N GLN A 14 8.91 9.13 4.93
CA GLN A 14 8.16 9.34 6.17
C GLN A 14 8.84 8.62 7.34
N ALA A 15 9.32 9.39 8.33
CA ALA A 15 10.05 8.88 9.50
C ALA A 15 9.28 7.82 10.31
N ASP A 16 7.94 7.81 10.21
CA ASP A 16 7.04 6.97 11.00
C ASP A 16 6.50 5.75 10.22
N ARG A 17 7.26 5.29 9.21
CA ARG A 17 6.89 4.21 8.29
C ARG A 17 6.44 2.94 9.04
N THR A 18 7.21 2.53 10.04
CA THR A 18 6.95 1.32 10.83
C THR A 18 5.64 1.42 11.61
N ARG A 19 5.41 2.53 12.31
CA ARG A 19 4.21 2.76 13.13
C ARG A 19 2.94 2.75 12.29
N ILE A 20 2.96 3.35 11.10
CA ILE A 20 1.77 3.38 10.21
C ILE A 20 1.47 1.98 9.66
N LEU A 21 2.50 1.18 9.32
CA LEU A 21 2.31 -0.21 8.90
C LEU A 21 1.74 -1.07 10.03
N GLU A 22 2.24 -0.90 11.25
CA GLU A 22 1.71 -1.59 12.43
C GLU A 22 0.25 -1.21 12.69
N GLN A 23 -0.11 0.07 12.55
CA GLN A 23 -1.50 0.52 12.65
C GLN A 23 -2.38 -0.12 11.56
N PHE A 24 -1.92 -0.10 10.31
CA PHE A 24 -2.65 -0.71 9.20
C PHE A 24 -2.86 -2.21 9.39
N ARG A 25 -1.80 -2.95 9.78
CA ARG A 25 -1.87 -4.38 10.10
C ARG A 25 -2.76 -4.68 11.31
N GLY A 26 -2.75 -3.80 12.31
CA GLY A 26 -3.62 -3.88 13.49
C GLY A 26 -5.07 -3.49 13.22
N GLY A 27 -5.46 -3.26 11.95
CA GLY A 27 -6.82 -2.85 11.56
C GLY A 27 -7.15 -1.38 11.87
N MET A 28 -6.20 -0.62 12.42
CA MET A 28 -6.30 0.82 12.64
C MET A 28 -5.96 1.57 11.35
N GLY A 29 -6.95 1.68 10.47
CA GLY A 29 -6.84 2.34 9.17
C GLY A 29 -7.19 1.38 8.04
N LYS A 30 -8.32 1.61 7.38
CA LYS A 30 -8.85 0.70 6.34
C LYS A 30 -8.16 0.83 4.98
N VAL A 31 -7.44 1.93 4.76
CA VAL A 31 -6.85 2.26 3.47
C VAL A 31 -5.44 2.80 3.69
N LEU A 32 -4.48 2.22 2.97
CA LEU A 32 -3.12 2.70 2.87
C LEU A 32 -2.91 3.27 1.46
N VAL A 33 -2.48 4.53 1.37
CA VAL A 33 -2.18 5.18 0.08
C VAL A 33 -0.67 5.30 -0.06
N ALA A 34 -0.09 4.57 -1.03
CA ALA A 34 1.35 4.50 -1.23
C ALA A 34 1.76 4.69 -2.71
N THR A 35 3.05 4.95 -2.94
CA THR A 35 3.67 4.94 -4.27
C THR A 35 4.35 3.60 -4.55
N ASN A 36 4.57 3.26 -5.83
CA ASN A 36 5.21 1.99 -6.25
C ASN A 36 6.61 1.79 -5.61
N ALA A 37 7.36 2.87 -5.33
CA ALA A 37 8.65 2.82 -4.60
C ALA A 37 8.55 2.19 -3.19
N LEU A 38 7.35 2.07 -2.65
CA LEU A 38 7.10 1.44 -1.36
C LEU A 38 7.09 -0.10 -1.42
N GLY A 39 6.80 -0.67 -2.60
CA GLY A 39 6.60 -2.10 -2.81
C GLY A 39 7.88 -2.93 -2.81
N ILE A 40 9.05 -2.29 -2.95
CA ILE A 40 10.35 -2.97 -2.86
C ILE A 40 10.64 -3.24 -1.37
N GLY A 41 10.31 -4.45 -0.91
CA GLY A 41 10.77 -4.99 0.37
C GLY A 41 9.81 -4.93 1.57
N ILE A 42 8.63 -4.30 1.46
CA ILE A 42 7.58 -4.47 2.48
C ILE A 42 6.68 -5.61 2.08
N ASP A 43 6.48 -6.59 2.95
CA ASP A 43 5.38 -7.55 2.84
C ASP A 43 4.15 -7.04 3.62
N ILE A 44 3.01 -6.86 2.95
CA ILE A 44 1.76 -6.45 3.58
C ILE A 44 0.78 -7.58 3.30
N PRO A 45 0.60 -8.51 4.26
CA PRO A 45 -0.37 -9.58 4.10
C PRO A 45 -1.80 -9.01 4.09
N ASP A 46 -2.72 -9.76 3.48
CA ASP A 46 -4.18 -9.57 3.60
C ASP A 46 -4.73 -8.25 3.05
N ILE A 47 -4.18 -7.74 1.94
CA ILE A 47 -4.79 -6.63 1.20
C ILE A 47 -6.05 -7.14 0.49
N ARG A 48 -7.24 -6.66 0.86
CA ARG A 48 -8.49 -7.09 0.19
C ARG A 48 -8.72 -6.44 -1.17
N CYS A 49 -8.17 -5.24 -1.37
CA CYS A 49 -8.38 -4.45 -2.58
C CYS A 49 -7.15 -3.58 -2.86
N MET A 50 -6.70 -3.57 -4.11
CA MET A 50 -5.63 -2.69 -4.59
C MET A 50 -6.15 -1.84 -5.74
N ILE A 51 -5.97 -0.52 -5.63
CA ILE A 51 -6.41 0.45 -6.63
C ILE A 51 -5.17 1.16 -7.18
N HIS A 52 -4.92 1.03 -8.48
CA HIS A 52 -3.88 1.79 -9.17
C HIS A 52 -4.44 3.15 -9.62
N LEU A 53 -4.00 4.23 -8.97
CA LEU A 53 -4.37 5.60 -9.37
C LEU A 53 -3.59 6.09 -10.60
N ARG A 54 -2.51 5.39 -10.97
CA ARG A 54 -1.73 5.60 -12.18
C ARG A 54 -1.30 4.25 -12.74
N TRP A 55 -1.05 4.20 -14.04
CA TRP A 55 -0.51 3.01 -14.69
C TRP A 55 0.80 2.56 -14.04
N PRO A 56 0.94 1.26 -13.72
CA PRO A 56 2.22 0.66 -13.35
C PRO A 56 3.25 0.91 -14.44
N ARG A 57 4.54 1.02 -14.07
CA ARG A 57 5.61 1.28 -15.06
C ARG A 57 5.81 0.11 -16.01
N THR A 58 5.58 -1.11 -15.52
CA THR A 58 5.72 -2.35 -16.29
C THR A 58 4.63 -3.34 -15.91
N ILE A 59 4.40 -4.34 -16.77
CA ILE A 59 3.51 -5.47 -16.45
C ILE A 59 4.05 -6.30 -15.28
N LEU A 60 5.37 -6.33 -15.09
CA LEU A 60 5.99 -7.04 -13.97
C LEU A 60 5.70 -6.32 -12.65
N ASP A 61 5.79 -4.99 -12.63
CA ASP A 61 5.42 -4.15 -11.48
C ASP A 61 3.96 -4.44 -11.10
N TYR A 62 3.05 -4.41 -12.08
CA TYR A 62 1.64 -4.76 -11.88
C TYR A 62 1.47 -6.17 -11.28
N SER A 63 2.14 -7.17 -11.86
CA SER A 63 2.04 -8.55 -11.41
C SER A 63 2.57 -8.74 -9.98
N GLN A 64 3.64 -8.04 -9.59
CA GLN A 64 4.14 -8.11 -8.22
C GLN A 64 3.22 -7.38 -7.22
N GLU A 65 2.70 -6.22 -7.60
CA GLU A 65 1.80 -5.42 -6.77
C GLU A 65 0.47 -6.16 -6.52
N SER A 66 -0.18 -6.66 -7.59
CA SER A 66 -1.47 -7.34 -7.52
C SER A 66 -1.46 -8.65 -6.72
N ARG A 67 -0.35 -9.39 -6.70
CA ARG A 67 -0.20 -10.65 -5.91
C ARG A 67 -0.32 -10.48 -4.40
N ARG A 68 -0.27 -9.24 -3.91
CA ARG A 68 -0.45 -8.92 -2.49
C ARG A 68 -1.93 -8.85 -2.12
N ALA A 69 -2.81 -8.68 -3.11
CA ALA A 69 -4.24 -8.65 -2.91
C ALA A 69 -4.88 -10.05 -2.95
N GLY A 70 -6.00 -10.25 -2.25
CA GLY A 70 -6.83 -11.44 -2.38
C GLY A 70 -6.24 -12.72 -1.77
N ARG A 71 -5.49 -12.60 -0.67
CA ARG A 71 -5.01 -13.76 0.12
C ARG A 71 -6.04 -14.28 1.13
N ASP A 72 -7.18 -13.64 1.16
CA ASP A 72 -8.39 -13.99 1.86
C ASP A 72 -9.09 -15.13 1.12
N GLY A 73 -8.86 -16.36 1.61
CA GLY A 73 -9.48 -17.59 1.10
C GLY A 73 -11.00 -17.60 1.14
#